data_AF-A0A318R282-F1
#
_entry.id   AF-A0A318R282-F1
#
_cell.length_a   1.000
_cell.length_b   1.000
_cell.length_c   1.000
_cell.angle_alpha   90.00
_cell.angle_beta   90.00
_cell.angle_gamma   90.00
#
_symmetry.space_group_name_H-M   'P 1'
#
loop_
_entity.id
_entity.type
_entity.pdbx_description
1 polymer ?
#
loop_
_entity_poly.entity_id
_entity_poly.type
_entity_poly.pdbx_seq_one_letter_code
_entity_poly.pdbx_strand_id
1 'polypeptide(L)'
;MDKKRSQLNIQIDPELLIELKTEAIKNGKTLSGFVTELLEQSPNKGSEEILEQRLLRVEKEIKLIKNISLERAVQDNTPKTIFSDSGAKIYGEVAKELFEFYRKEKKLTLKAAFAELSRCLENYDSQPELVFNLLSGDHELSGKEMTDAYRNGSCGMRSALSDWTQSSLEPLNEAFLNAVEPKNLV
;
A
#
# COMPACT_ATOMS: atom_id res chain seq x y z
N MET A 1 17.62 34.61 48.21
CA MET A 1 18.28 34.53 46.90
C MET A 1 17.22 34.75 45.83
N ASP A 2 17.17 35.95 45.26
CA ASP A 2 16.16 36.34 44.27
C ASP A 2 16.38 35.60 42.94
N LYS A 3 15.45 34.69 42.59
CA LYS A 3 15.43 34.06 41.27
C LYS A 3 15.07 35.14 40.23
N LYS A 4 16.07 35.66 39.50
CA LYS A 4 15.86 36.49 38.32
C LYS A 4 14.94 35.75 37.34
N ARG A 5 13.71 36.27 37.16
CA ARG A 5 12.75 35.75 36.17
C ARG A 5 13.20 36.21 34.79
N SER A 6 13.76 35.30 34.00
CA SER A 6 14.02 35.54 32.57
C SER A 6 12.70 35.40 31.82
N GLN A 7 12.17 36.50 31.29
CA GLN A 7 10.99 36.47 30.41
C GLN A 7 11.46 36.22 28.98
N LEU A 8 11.17 35.04 28.42
CA LEU A 8 11.38 34.76 27.00
C LEU A 8 10.17 35.29 26.23
N ASN A 9 10.39 36.28 25.37
CA ASN A 9 9.35 36.79 24.48
C ASN A 9 9.43 36.01 23.16
N ILE A 10 8.58 34.99 23.00
CA ILE A 10 8.59 34.11 21.83
C ILE A 10 7.37 34.43 20.98
N GLN A 11 7.57 34.65 19.69
CA GLN A 11 6.48 34.63 18.72
C GLN A 11 6.13 33.17 18.44
N ILE A 12 4.96 32.76 18.91
CA ILE A 12 4.42 31.41 18.72
C ILE A 12 3.31 31.50 17.68
N ASP A 13 3.24 30.49 16.83
CA ASP A 13 2.15 30.34 15.88
C ASP A 13 0.77 30.40 16.59
N PRO A 14 -0.21 31.16 16.08
CA PRO A 14 -1.51 31.32 16.72
C PRO A 14 -2.26 29.99 16.94
N GLU A 15 -2.14 29.04 16.01
CA GLU A 15 -2.81 27.74 16.12
C GLU A 15 -2.14 26.88 17.18
N LEU A 16 -0.81 26.86 17.20
CA LEU A 16 -0.03 26.16 18.22
C LEU A 16 -0.29 26.72 19.63
N LEU A 17 -0.51 28.03 19.75
CA LEU A 17 -0.87 28.66 21.01
C LEU A 17 -2.25 28.22 21.53
N ILE A 18 -3.21 27.98 20.62
CA ILE A 18 -4.55 27.50 20.99
C ILE A 18 -4.47 26.04 21.48
N GLU A 19 -3.71 25.20 20.79
CA GLU A 19 -3.50 23.80 21.20
C GLU A 19 -2.81 23.71 22.56
N LEU A 20 -1.72 24.46 22.76
CA LEU A 20 -1.00 24.51 24.03
C LEU A 20 -1.87 25.00 25.19
N LYS A 21 -2.73 25.99 24.94
CA LYS A 21 -3.71 26.45 25.95
C LYS A 21 -4.72 25.37 26.29
N THR A 22 -5.22 24.66 25.28
CA THR A 22 -6.20 23.59 25.45
C THR A 22 -5.61 22.44 26.27
N GLU A 23 -4.39 22.02 25.95
CA GLU A 23 -3.69 20.97 26.68
C GLU A 23 -3.29 21.42 28.09
N ALA A 24 -2.87 22.67 28.29
CA ALA A 24 -2.60 23.20 29.63
C ALA A 24 -3.87 23.17 30.52
N ILE A 25 -5.03 23.54 29.97
CA ILE A 25 -6.32 23.49 30.68
C ILE A 25 -6.70 22.05 31.03
N LYS A 26 -6.58 21.11 30.08
CA LYS A 26 -6.84 19.68 30.33
C LYS A 26 -5.96 19.12 31.44
N ASN A 27 -4.71 19.58 31.53
CA ASN A 27 -3.76 19.17 32.55
C ASN A 27 -3.84 20.00 33.85
N GLY A 28 -4.81 20.93 33.96
CA GLY A 28 -5.01 21.76 35.15
C GLY A 28 -3.86 22.72 35.46
N LYS A 29 -3.00 23.02 34.48
CA LYS A 29 -1.79 23.83 34.64
C LYS A 29 -1.94 25.16 33.92
N THR A 30 -1.19 26.17 34.38
CA THR A 30 -1.06 27.42 33.62
C THR A 30 -0.22 27.14 32.36
N LEU A 31 -0.50 27.84 31.26
CA LEU A 31 0.25 27.70 30.01
C LEU A 31 1.77 27.77 30.22
N SER A 32 2.23 28.72 31.03
CA SER A 32 3.65 28.89 31.35
C SER A 32 4.20 27.71 32.15
N GLY A 33 3.43 27.16 33.09
CA GLY A 33 3.83 25.96 33.85
C GLY A 33 3.94 24.74 32.95
N PHE A 34 2.96 24.53 32.07
CA PHE A 34 2.94 23.42 31.12
C PHE A 34 4.11 23.49 30.12
N VAL A 35 4.38 24.68 29.57
CA VAL A 35 5.50 24.88 28.63
C VAL A 35 6.86 24.70 29.32
N THR A 36 7.00 25.18 30.57
CA THR A 36 8.25 25.02 31.33
C THR A 36 8.54 23.54 31.59
N GLU A 37 7.52 22.77 31.94
CA GLU A 37 7.64 21.34 32.20
C GLU A 37 7.99 20.54 30.94
N LEU A 38 7.40 20.90 29.78
CA LEU A 38 7.79 20.31 28.48
C LEU A 38 9.26 20.60 28.13
N LEU A 39 9.75 21.81 28.44
CA LEU A 39 11.13 22.20 28.21
C LEU A 39 12.09 21.51 29.19
N GLU A 40 11.69 21.31 30.45
CA GLU A 40 12.47 20.58 31.46
C GLU A 40 12.53 19.07 31.19
N GLN A 41 11.48 18.50 30.60
CA GLN A 41 11.41 17.08 30.21
C GLN A 41 12.15 16.78 28.89
N SER A 42 12.55 17.81 28.14
CA SER A 42 13.34 17.63 26.94
C SER A 42 14.80 17.33 27.33
N PRO A 43 15.33 16.11 27.10
CA PRO A 43 16.66 15.76 27.55
C PRO A 43 17.70 16.66 26.87
N ASN A 44 18.46 17.38 27.70
CA ASN A 44 19.61 18.16 27.32
C ASN A 44 20.66 17.19 26.72
N LYS A 45 20.72 17.08 25.39
CA LYS A 45 21.77 16.32 24.70
C LYS A 45 22.50 17.26 23.76
N GLY A 46 23.60 17.81 24.27
CA GLY A 46 24.71 18.21 23.44
C GLY A 46 25.39 16.96 22.85
N SER A 47 25.52 16.92 21.53
CA SER A 47 26.70 16.41 20.82
C SER A 47 26.59 16.86 19.35
N GLU A 48 27.56 17.67 18.90
CA GLU A 48 27.68 18.13 17.51
C GLU A 48 27.88 16.97 16.52
N GLU A 49 28.18 15.77 17.00
CA GLU A 49 28.37 14.53 16.23
C GLU A 49 27.09 13.99 15.55
N ILE A 50 25.93 14.60 15.83
CA ILE A 50 24.63 14.20 15.27
C ILE A 50 24.23 15.08 14.08
N LEU A 51 24.86 16.25 13.86
CA LEU A 51 24.45 17.15 12.78
C LEU A 51 24.70 16.56 11.40
N GLU A 52 25.88 16.00 11.13
CA GLU A 52 26.17 15.36 9.84
C GLU A 52 25.30 14.11 9.62
N GLN A 53 25.07 13.30 10.65
CA GLN A 53 24.16 12.16 10.54
C GLN A 53 22.70 12.58 10.32
N ARG A 54 22.27 13.68 10.94
CA ARG A 54 20.96 14.29 10.70
C ARG A 54 20.87 14.86 9.30
N LEU A 55 21.90 15.53 8.82
CA LEU A 55 21.97 16.05 7.45
C LEU A 55 21.91 14.91 6.43
N LEU A 56 22.68 13.83 6.65
CA LEU A 56 22.65 12.64 5.79
C LEU A 56 21.28 11.95 5.81
N ARG A 57 20.62 11.93 6.97
CA ARG A 57 19.26 11.38 7.13
C ARG A 57 18.22 12.25 6.44
N VAL A 58 18.32 13.56 6.62
CA VAL A 58 17.46 14.55 5.98
C VAL A 58 17.68 14.56 4.46
N GLU A 59 18.90 14.42 3.97
CA GLU A 59 19.17 14.28 2.53
C GLU A 59 18.62 12.99 1.94
N LYS A 60 18.72 11.87 2.69
CA LYS A 60 18.07 10.61 2.30
C LYS A 60 16.54 10.76 2.27
N GLU A 61 15.96 11.41 3.27
CA GLU A 61 14.52 11.68 3.33
C GLU A 61 14.08 12.64 2.23
N ILE A 62 14.86 13.69 1.91
CA ILE A 62 14.59 14.60 0.80
C ILE A 62 14.72 13.88 -0.55
N LYS A 63 15.72 13.02 -0.74
CA LYS A 63 15.82 12.18 -1.95
C LYS A 63 14.63 11.23 -2.06
N LEU A 64 14.19 10.63 -0.95
CA LEU A 64 13.00 9.77 -0.92
C LEU A 64 11.74 10.56 -1.28
N ILE A 65 11.54 11.74 -0.68
CA ILE A 65 10.43 12.65 -0.96
C ILE A 65 10.48 13.15 -2.40
N LYS A 66 11.66 13.42 -2.94
CA LYS A 66 11.85 13.85 -4.32
C LYS A 66 11.57 12.72 -5.31
N ASN A 67 11.96 11.49 -5.00
CA ASN A 67 11.59 10.31 -5.78
C ASN A 67 10.08 10.05 -5.72
N ILE A 68 9.47 10.14 -4.53
CA ILE A 68 8.01 10.05 -4.35
C ILE A 68 7.29 11.19 -5.09
N SER A 69 7.88 12.39 -5.14
CA SER A 69 7.28 13.54 -5.84
C SER A 69 7.48 13.46 -7.35
N LEU A 70 8.57 12.86 -7.83
CA LEU A 70 8.78 12.52 -9.23
C LEU A 70 7.84 11.39 -9.67
N GLU A 71 7.58 10.40 -8.82
CA GLU A 71 6.55 9.37 -9.05
C GLU A 71 5.14 9.98 -9.05
N ARG A 72 4.84 10.92 -8.14
CA ARG A 72 3.56 11.66 -8.11
C ARG A 72 3.34 12.55 -9.34
N ALA A 73 4.37 13.21 -9.85
CA ALA A 73 4.26 14.05 -11.06
C ALA A 73 4.05 13.22 -12.34
N VAL A 74 4.38 11.93 -12.33
CA VAL A 74 4.08 10.98 -13.41
C VAL A 74 2.67 10.38 -13.27
N GLN A 75 2.09 10.38 -12.07
CA GLN A 75 0.80 9.73 -11.74
C GLN A 75 -0.46 10.59 -11.93
N ASP A 76 -0.35 11.90 -12.14
CA ASP A 76 -1.53 12.78 -12.28
C ASP A 76 -2.35 12.59 -13.59
N ASN A 77 -1.99 11.60 -14.42
CA ASN A 77 -2.71 11.26 -15.65
C ASN A 77 -3.14 9.78 -15.75
N THR A 78 -2.96 8.95 -14.72
CA THR A 78 -3.42 7.55 -14.76
C THR A 78 -4.75 7.37 -14.01
N PRO A 79 -5.75 6.71 -14.62
CA PRO A 79 -7.04 6.49 -13.98
C PRO A 79 -6.85 5.70 -12.68
N LYS A 80 -7.44 6.21 -11.58
CA LYS A 80 -7.49 5.60 -10.24
C LYS A 80 -7.60 4.06 -10.33
N THR A 81 -6.49 3.35 -10.15
CA THR A 81 -6.47 1.87 -10.14
C THR A 81 -6.82 1.39 -8.73
N ILE A 82 -7.73 0.42 -8.62
CA ILE A 82 -8.13 -0.18 -7.33
C ILE A 82 -7.02 -1.11 -6.82
N PHE A 83 -6.28 -1.72 -7.74
CA PHE A 83 -5.18 -2.63 -7.45
C PHE A 83 -3.84 -1.97 -7.77
N SER A 84 -2.83 -2.30 -6.98
CA SER A 84 -1.43 -1.94 -7.28
C SER A 84 -0.85 -2.87 -8.35
N ASP A 85 0.07 -2.37 -9.17
CA ASP A 85 0.79 -3.21 -10.15
C ASP A 85 1.58 -4.33 -9.47
N SER A 86 2.19 -4.04 -8.32
CA SER A 86 2.87 -5.05 -7.50
C SER A 86 1.91 -6.13 -6.98
N GLY A 87 0.71 -5.73 -6.57
CA GLY A 87 -0.32 -6.66 -6.08
C GLY A 87 -0.88 -7.53 -7.21
N ALA A 88 -1.16 -6.93 -8.38
CA ALA A 88 -1.62 -7.64 -9.55
C ALA A 88 -0.59 -8.67 -10.05
N LYS A 89 0.71 -8.33 -10.00
CA LYS A 89 1.79 -9.26 -10.30
C LYS A 89 1.79 -10.47 -9.36
N ILE A 90 1.76 -10.24 -8.05
CA ILE A 90 1.70 -11.32 -7.04
C ILE A 90 0.47 -12.20 -7.27
N TYR A 91 -0.69 -11.59 -7.54
CA TYR A 91 -1.91 -12.33 -7.84
C TYR A 91 -1.76 -13.22 -9.08
N GLY A 92 -1.13 -12.72 -10.15
CA GLY A 92 -0.84 -13.49 -11.35
C GLY A 92 0.12 -14.66 -11.10
N GLU A 93 1.17 -14.43 -10.31
CA GLU A 93 2.12 -15.48 -9.92
C GLU A 93 1.43 -16.59 -9.12
N VAL A 94 0.61 -16.24 -8.13
CA VAL A 94 -0.17 -17.22 -7.34
C VAL A 94 -1.15 -17.99 -8.22
N ALA A 95 -1.82 -17.32 -9.17
CA ALA A 95 -2.72 -17.98 -10.12
C ALA A 95 -1.98 -19.02 -10.98
N LYS A 96 -0.79 -18.66 -11.47
CA LYS A 96 0.07 -19.55 -12.25
C LYS A 96 0.54 -20.75 -11.44
N GLU A 97 1.02 -20.53 -10.22
CA GLU A 97 1.48 -21.61 -9.34
C GLU A 97 0.36 -22.60 -9.02
N LEU A 98 -0.84 -22.11 -8.72
CA LEU A 98 -2.01 -22.94 -8.48
C LEU A 98 -2.40 -23.73 -9.73
N PHE A 99 -2.43 -23.08 -10.90
CA PHE A 99 -2.72 -23.78 -12.16
C PHE A 99 -1.71 -24.90 -12.43
N GLU A 100 -0.42 -24.63 -12.26
CA GLU A 100 0.65 -25.62 -12.42
C GLU A 100 0.53 -26.78 -11.43
N PHE A 101 0.18 -26.48 -10.18
CA PHE A 101 -0.06 -27.47 -9.14
C PHE A 101 -1.21 -28.42 -9.53
N TYR A 102 -2.39 -27.88 -9.84
CA TYR A 102 -3.57 -28.68 -10.20
C TYR A 102 -3.41 -29.40 -11.54
N ARG A 103 -2.69 -28.80 -12.50
CA ARG A 103 -2.32 -29.47 -13.76
C ARG A 103 -1.52 -30.74 -13.49
N LYS A 104 -0.52 -30.67 -12.61
CA LYS A 104 0.31 -31.83 -12.21
C LYS A 104 -0.51 -32.86 -11.46
N GLU A 105 -1.39 -32.43 -10.56
CA GLU A 105 -2.27 -33.30 -9.79
C GLU A 105 -3.21 -34.10 -10.70
N LYS A 106 -3.84 -33.44 -11.67
CA LYS A 106 -4.72 -34.08 -12.67
C LYS A 106 -3.96 -34.82 -13.78
N LYS A 107 -2.62 -34.76 -13.80
CA LYS A 107 -1.74 -35.35 -14.83
C LYS A 107 -2.11 -34.91 -16.26
N LEU A 108 -2.52 -33.65 -16.42
CA LEU A 108 -2.92 -33.09 -17.70
C LEU A 108 -1.74 -32.43 -18.42
N THR A 109 -1.76 -32.49 -19.75
CA THR A 109 -0.84 -31.67 -20.56
C THR A 109 -1.32 -30.21 -20.54
N LEU A 110 -0.42 -29.25 -20.80
CA LEU A 110 -0.75 -27.83 -20.80
C LEU A 110 -1.92 -27.51 -21.77
N LYS A 111 -1.93 -28.12 -22.96
CA LYS A 111 -3.04 -28.00 -23.93
C LYS A 111 -4.35 -28.56 -23.40
N ALA A 112 -4.32 -29.73 -22.74
CA ALA A 112 -5.53 -30.34 -22.19
C ALA A 112 -6.10 -29.52 -21.02
N ALA A 113 -5.22 -29.02 -20.14
CA ALA A 113 -5.60 -28.15 -19.04
C ALA A 113 -6.23 -26.84 -19.52
N PHE A 114 -5.68 -26.21 -20.56
CA PHE A 114 -6.29 -25.03 -21.16
C PHE A 114 -7.61 -25.33 -21.89
N ALA A 115 -7.74 -26.48 -22.54
CA ALA A 115 -9.00 -26.87 -23.17
C ALA A 115 -10.12 -27.06 -22.12
N GLU A 116 -9.80 -27.67 -20.97
CA GLU A 116 -10.75 -27.79 -19.86
C GLU A 116 -11.07 -26.43 -19.23
N LEU A 117 -10.05 -25.61 -18.97
CA LEU A 117 -10.22 -24.28 -18.40
C LEU A 117 -11.02 -23.36 -19.33
N SER A 118 -10.86 -23.48 -20.66
CA SER A 118 -11.63 -22.75 -21.65
C SER A 118 -13.12 -23.03 -21.52
N ARG A 119 -13.52 -24.30 -21.31
CA ARG A 119 -14.91 -24.67 -21.07
C ARG A 119 -15.47 -24.07 -19.78
N CYS A 120 -14.63 -23.89 -18.76
CA CYS A 120 -15.04 -23.20 -17.54
C CYS A 120 -15.19 -21.68 -17.80
N LEU A 121 -14.26 -21.07 -18.53
CA LEU A 121 -14.27 -19.65 -18.88
C LEU A 121 -15.46 -19.25 -19.77
N GLU A 122 -15.99 -20.15 -20.61
CA GLU A 122 -17.21 -19.90 -21.40
C GLU A 122 -18.43 -19.50 -20.54
N ASN A 123 -18.45 -19.90 -19.26
CA ASN A 123 -19.56 -19.56 -18.35
C ASN A 123 -19.39 -18.19 -17.68
N TYR A 124 -18.27 -17.50 -17.91
CA TYR A 124 -17.93 -16.25 -17.25
C TYR A 124 -17.58 -15.18 -18.28
N ASP A 125 -18.07 -13.96 -18.06
CA ASP A 125 -17.63 -12.79 -18.82
C ASP A 125 -16.18 -12.52 -18.45
N SER A 126 -15.27 -13.02 -19.27
CA SER A 126 -13.84 -13.08 -19.01
C SER A 126 -13.08 -13.05 -20.33
N GLN A 127 -11.81 -12.64 -20.29
CA GLN A 127 -10.93 -12.61 -21.47
C GLN A 127 -10.04 -13.87 -21.47
N PRO A 128 -10.41 -14.94 -22.20
CA PRO A 128 -9.71 -16.23 -22.07
C PRO A 128 -8.26 -16.15 -22.52
N GLU A 129 -7.98 -15.33 -23.55
CA GLU A 129 -6.62 -15.10 -24.03
C GLU A 129 -5.72 -14.46 -22.98
N LEU A 130 -6.22 -13.45 -22.25
CA LEU A 130 -5.48 -12.82 -21.16
C LEU A 130 -5.18 -13.83 -20.04
N VAL A 131 -6.18 -14.66 -19.69
CA VAL A 131 -6.02 -15.72 -18.68
C VAL A 131 -4.97 -16.75 -19.12
N PHE A 132 -4.99 -17.21 -20.37
CA PHE A 132 -4.00 -18.18 -20.84
C PHE A 132 -2.58 -17.60 -20.91
N ASN A 133 -2.44 -16.34 -21.30
CA ASN A 133 -1.14 -15.68 -21.30
C ASN A 133 -0.60 -15.49 -19.88
N LEU A 134 -1.47 -15.14 -18.92
CA LEU A 134 -1.11 -15.04 -17.51
C LEU A 134 -0.65 -16.39 -16.94
N LEU A 135 -1.41 -17.47 -17.20
CA LEU A 135 -1.12 -18.81 -16.68
C LEU A 135 0.10 -19.45 -17.36
N SER A 136 0.37 -19.11 -18.62
CA SER A 136 1.62 -19.48 -19.30
C SER A 136 2.82 -18.69 -18.76
N GLY A 137 2.57 -17.52 -18.19
CA GLY A 137 3.58 -16.56 -17.73
C GLY A 137 4.13 -15.67 -18.83
N ASP A 138 3.41 -15.58 -19.95
CA ASP A 138 3.74 -14.70 -21.08
C ASP A 138 3.22 -13.28 -20.85
N HIS A 139 2.39 -13.07 -19.82
CA HIS A 139 1.85 -11.78 -19.42
C HIS A 139 1.99 -11.56 -17.92
N GLU A 140 2.44 -10.36 -17.53
CA GLU A 140 2.39 -9.90 -16.13
C GLU A 140 1.14 -9.03 -15.95
N LEU A 141 0.28 -9.41 -15.01
CA LEU A 141 -0.96 -8.67 -14.75
C LEU A 141 -0.65 -7.30 -14.14
N SER A 142 -1.18 -6.24 -14.73
CA SER A 142 -1.12 -4.90 -14.17
C SER A 142 -2.31 -4.60 -13.24
N GLY A 143 -2.12 -3.67 -12.32
CA GLY A 143 -3.16 -3.18 -11.42
C GLY A 143 -4.33 -2.56 -12.19
N LYS A 144 -4.05 -1.97 -13.36
CA LYS A 144 -5.09 -1.46 -14.27
C LYS A 144 -5.95 -2.59 -14.85
N GLU A 145 -5.34 -3.63 -15.41
CA GLU A 145 -6.09 -4.78 -15.97
C GLU A 145 -6.94 -5.48 -14.92
N MET A 146 -6.37 -5.64 -13.72
CA MET A 146 -7.10 -6.20 -12.56
C MET A 146 -8.25 -5.30 -12.11
N THR A 147 -8.05 -3.97 -12.15
CA THR A 147 -9.09 -2.98 -11.83
C THR A 147 -10.21 -2.98 -12.85
N ASP A 148 -9.88 -3.01 -14.13
CA ASP A 148 -10.85 -3.01 -15.22
C ASP A 148 -11.66 -4.32 -15.21
N ALA A 149 -11.01 -5.45 -14.98
CA ALA A 149 -11.67 -6.75 -14.79
C ALA A 149 -12.64 -6.71 -13.59
N TYR A 150 -12.21 -6.17 -12.45
CA TYR A 150 -13.06 -6.03 -11.26
C TYR A 150 -14.26 -5.10 -11.49
N ARG A 151 -14.06 -3.94 -12.10
CA ARG A 151 -15.12 -2.95 -12.38
C ARG A 151 -16.17 -3.47 -13.35
N ASN A 152 -15.76 -4.30 -14.30
CA ASN A 152 -16.67 -4.95 -15.25
C ASN A 152 -17.33 -6.21 -14.66
N GLY A 153 -17.11 -6.53 -13.38
CA GLY A 153 -17.63 -7.76 -12.74
C GLY A 153 -16.95 -9.05 -13.23
N SER A 154 -15.90 -8.91 -14.04
CA SER A 154 -15.13 -9.99 -14.65
C SER A 154 -14.04 -10.49 -13.69
N CYS A 155 -14.45 -11.16 -12.61
CA CYS A 155 -13.55 -12.03 -11.83
C CYS A 155 -13.49 -13.45 -12.39
N GLY A 156 -13.81 -13.63 -13.68
CA GLY A 156 -14.07 -14.93 -14.30
C GLY A 156 -12.90 -15.89 -14.24
N MET A 157 -11.66 -15.40 -14.22
CA MET A 157 -10.48 -16.26 -14.01
C MET A 157 -10.53 -17.01 -12.68
N ARG A 158 -10.82 -16.31 -11.57
CA ARG A 158 -10.89 -16.92 -10.24
C ARG A 158 -12.01 -17.95 -10.18
N SER A 159 -13.17 -17.61 -10.72
CA SER A 159 -14.33 -18.51 -10.75
C SER A 159 -14.07 -19.73 -11.62
N ALA A 160 -13.50 -19.55 -12.82
CA ALA A 160 -13.16 -20.64 -13.72
C ALA A 160 -12.08 -21.56 -13.13
N LEU A 161 -11.05 -21.00 -12.48
CA LEU A 161 -10.05 -21.81 -11.78
C LEU A 161 -10.70 -22.56 -10.60
N SER A 162 -11.58 -21.94 -9.83
CA SER A 162 -12.25 -22.59 -8.70
C SER A 162 -13.12 -23.76 -9.17
N ASP A 163 -13.90 -23.57 -10.24
CA ASP A 163 -14.71 -24.62 -10.86
C ASP A 163 -13.86 -25.76 -11.43
N TRP A 164 -12.77 -25.42 -12.12
CA TRP A 164 -11.87 -26.40 -12.73
C TRP A 164 -11.14 -27.24 -11.68
N THR A 165 -10.68 -26.61 -10.60
CA THR A 165 -9.93 -27.24 -9.52
C THR A 165 -10.83 -27.88 -8.47
N GLN A 166 -12.13 -27.55 -8.46
CA GLN A 166 -13.09 -27.89 -7.40
C GLN A 166 -12.58 -27.52 -6.00
N SER A 167 -11.82 -26.42 -5.93
CA SER A 167 -11.16 -25.95 -4.72
C SER A 167 -11.53 -24.51 -4.42
N SER A 168 -11.48 -24.13 -3.15
CA SER A 168 -11.77 -22.76 -2.68
C SER A 168 -10.70 -21.74 -3.12
N LEU A 169 -9.53 -22.20 -3.58
CA LEU A 169 -8.40 -21.37 -4.01
C LEU A 169 -8.10 -20.22 -3.02
N GLU A 170 -8.09 -20.53 -1.72
CA GLU A 170 -7.84 -19.56 -0.65
C GLU A 170 -6.57 -18.70 -0.87
N PRO A 171 -5.42 -19.26 -1.31
CA PRO A 171 -4.24 -18.45 -1.57
C PRO A 171 -4.45 -17.40 -2.67
N LEU A 172 -5.25 -17.73 -3.70
CA LEU A 172 -5.59 -16.79 -4.77
C LEU A 172 -6.51 -15.67 -4.26
N ASN A 173 -7.42 -16.01 -3.35
CA ASN A 173 -8.32 -15.03 -2.74
C ASN A 173 -7.58 -14.09 -1.78
N GLU A 174 -6.63 -14.62 -1.01
CA GLU A 174 -5.75 -13.82 -0.16
C GLU A 174 -4.87 -12.89 -0.99
N ALA A 175 -4.26 -13.39 -2.07
CA ALA A 175 -3.48 -12.57 -2.99
C ALA A 175 -4.33 -11.46 -3.63
N PHE A 176 -5.58 -11.77 -4.00
CA PHE A 176 -6.53 -10.78 -4.52
C PHE A 176 -6.80 -9.66 -3.50
N LEU A 177 -7.08 -10.01 -2.23
CA LEU A 177 -7.37 -9.03 -1.17
C LEU A 177 -6.13 -8.20 -0.81
N ASN A 178 -4.95 -8.81 -0.79
CA ASN A 178 -3.69 -8.12 -0.52
C ASN A 178 -3.28 -7.17 -1.66
N ALA A 179 -3.76 -7.42 -2.88
CA ALA A 179 -3.51 -6.56 -4.03
C ALA A 179 -4.38 -5.28 -4.04
N VAL A 180 -5.47 -5.26 -3.27
CA VAL A 180 -6.36 -4.10 -3.16
C VAL A 180 -5.67 -2.97 -2.41
N GLU A 181 -5.65 -1.78 -3.00
CA GLU A 181 -5.25 -0.58 -2.28
C GLU A 181 -6.47 0.05 -1.61
N PRO A 182 -6.62 -0.03 -0.27
CA PRO A 182 -7.81 0.46 0.44
C PRO A 182 -8.04 1.97 0.28
N LYS A 183 -7.03 2.72 -0.15
CA LYS A 183 -7.10 4.16 -0.42
C LYS A 183 -7.86 4.51 -1.71
N ASN A 184 -8.04 3.54 -2.61
CA ASN A 184 -8.68 3.76 -3.93
C ASN A 184 -10.12 3.19 -4.00
N LEU A 185 -10.63 2.67 -2.88
CA LEU A 185 -12.03 2.28 -2.66
C LEU A 185 -12.92 3.51 -2.34
N VAL A 186 -12.91 4.52 -3.23
CA VAL A 186 -13.86 5.65 -3.20
C VAL A 186 -14.17 6.11 -4.60
#